data_AF-A0A8T4WQD2-F1
#
_entry.id   AF-A0A8T4WQD2-F1
#
_cell.length_a   1.000
_cell.length_b   1.000
_cell.length_c   1.000
_cell.angle_alpha   90.00
_cell.angle_beta   90.00
_cell.angle_gamma   90.00
#
_symmetry.space_group_name_H-M   'P 1'
#
loop_
_entity.id
_entity.type
_entity.pdbx_description
1 polymer ?
#
loop_
_entity_poly.entity_id
_entity_poly.type
_entity_poly.pdbx_seq_one_letter_code
_entity_poly.pdbx_strand_id
1 'polypeptide(L)'
;TPTRWLLSKVNSAAAKCGEFIDNLKLRDYAIRVTSDMIRTVNEYLNRSEVPSKERDDVMAYVADMWIRLIAPLAPHAAEEMWEKMGHDDYISLASWPEADDQLIDPTAEQAHEIVQRAIDDVEEIQKLLKDETPEQVHLYVSPQWKFDALDSVEEADLPIVTGKIMGHLMSQEQFRDHGGDVKKVVDRILKENGVWDYSDSAEQELAIFNDAEDYMSAALDLDVHVHDAADPEYDPKGKAKFALPGRPSLYLE
;
A
#
# COMPACT_ATOMS: atom_id res chain seq x y z
N THR A 1 7.72 -0.68 -8.18
CA THR A 1 8.74 0.38 -7.93
C THR A 1 8.05 1.63 -7.41
N PRO A 2 8.72 2.45 -6.57
CA PRO A 2 8.13 3.67 -6.01
C PRO A 2 7.64 4.66 -7.07
N THR A 3 8.33 4.73 -8.21
CA THR A 3 7.95 5.61 -9.33
C THR A 3 6.64 5.19 -9.99
N ARG A 4 6.45 3.89 -10.25
CA ARG A 4 5.18 3.38 -10.80
C ARG A 4 4.01 3.65 -9.85
N TRP A 5 4.25 3.46 -8.55
CA TRP A 5 3.26 3.78 -7.53
C TRP A 5 2.85 5.26 -7.54
N LEU A 6 3.81 6.19 -7.56
CA LEU A 6 3.49 7.62 -7.60
C LEU A 6 2.72 7.99 -8.87
N LEU A 7 3.18 7.53 -10.03
CA LEU A 7 2.51 7.79 -11.31
C LEU A 7 1.08 7.24 -11.30
N SER A 8 0.87 6.04 -10.78
CA SER A 8 -0.47 5.46 -10.62
C SER A 8 -1.35 6.32 -9.71
N LYS A 9 -0.88 6.65 -8.50
CA LYS A 9 -1.67 7.42 -7.53
C LYS A 9 -2.06 8.80 -8.06
N VAL A 10 -1.17 9.47 -8.79
CA VAL A 10 -1.41 10.79 -9.36
C VAL A 10 -2.42 10.73 -10.53
N ASN A 11 -2.32 9.73 -11.41
CA ASN A 11 -3.30 9.49 -12.46
C ASN A 11 -4.67 9.10 -11.91
N SER A 12 -4.71 8.16 -10.96
CA SER A 12 -5.92 7.80 -10.20
C SER A 12 -6.54 9.03 -9.51
N ALA A 13 -5.71 9.93 -8.97
CA ALA A 13 -6.19 11.17 -8.34
C ALA A 13 -6.81 12.14 -9.37
N ALA A 14 -6.19 12.32 -10.54
CA ALA A 14 -6.74 13.21 -11.58
C ALA A 14 -8.10 12.73 -12.08
N ALA A 15 -8.25 11.43 -12.34
CA ALA A 15 -9.54 10.83 -12.69
C ALA A 15 -10.59 11.08 -11.59
N LYS A 16 -10.24 10.81 -10.31
CA LYS A 16 -11.16 11.00 -9.18
C LYS A 16 -11.54 12.46 -8.96
N CYS A 17 -10.60 13.38 -9.16
CA CYS A 17 -10.85 14.81 -9.04
C CYS A 17 -11.83 15.32 -10.10
N GLY A 18 -11.77 14.80 -11.33
CA GLY A 18 -12.78 15.06 -12.37
C GLY A 18 -14.17 14.66 -11.90
N GLU A 19 -14.32 13.41 -11.40
CA GLU A 19 -15.58 12.93 -10.84
C GLU A 19 -16.09 13.80 -9.68
N PHE A 20 -15.20 14.26 -8.81
CA PHE A 20 -15.58 15.10 -7.68
C PHE A 20 -16.10 16.47 -8.12
N ILE A 21 -15.47 17.11 -9.09
CA ILE A 21 -15.93 18.38 -9.64
C ILE A 21 -17.29 18.21 -10.32
N ASP A 22 -17.44 17.19 -11.18
CA ASP A 22 -18.69 16.92 -11.89
C ASP A 22 -19.88 16.68 -10.95
N ASN A 23 -19.61 16.04 -9.80
CA ASN A 23 -20.61 15.75 -8.78
C ASN A 23 -20.66 16.78 -7.63
N LEU A 24 -19.99 17.93 -7.77
CA LEU A 24 -19.93 19.01 -6.77
C LEU A 24 -19.45 18.56 -5.37
N LYS A 25 -18.63 17.51 -5.31
CA LYS A 25 -17.96 17.02 -4.10
C LYS A 25 -16.70 17.85 -3.79
N LEU A 26 -16.87 19.17 -3.65
CA LEU A 26 -15.77 20.13 -3.54
C LEU A 26 -14.87 19.90 -2.32
N ARG A 27 -15.43 19.38 -1.21
CA ARG A 27 -14.64 19.03 -0.02
C ARG A 27 -13.70 17.86 -0.32
N ASP A 28 -14.21 16.79 -0.91
CA ASP A 28 -13.43 15.59 -1.21
C ASP A 28 -12.34 15.93 -2.23
N TYR A 29 -12.69 16.73 -3.24
CA TYR A 29 -11.74 17.30 -4.19
C TYR A 29 -10.63 18.13 -3.51
N ALA A 30 -10.99 19.06 -2.62
CA ALA A 30 -10.01 19.87 -1.91
C ALA A 30 -9.06 19.02 -1.05
N ILE A 31 -9.59 18.04 -0.31
CA ILE A 31 -8.78 17.11 0.50
C ILE A 31 -7.84 16.30 -0.39
N ARG A 32 -8.34 15.77 -1.51
CA ARG A 32 -7.55 14.96 -2.44
C ARG A 32 -6.40 15.76 -3.05
N VAL A 33 -6.70 16.94 -3.59
CA VAL A 33 -5.70 17.81 -4.26
C VAL A 33 -4.72 18.43 -3.28
N THR A 34 -5.09 18.64 -2.02
CA THR A 34 -4.19 19.20 -1.02
C THR A 34 -3.55 18.09 -0.19
N SER A 35 -4.16 17.71 0.92
CA SER A 35 -3.61 16.78 1.91
C SER A 35 -3.12 15.46 1.32
N ASP A 36 -3.90 14.80 0.47
CA ASP A 36 -3.52 13.47 -0.05
C ASP A 36 -2.37 13.55 -1.05
N MET A 37 -2.42 14.52 -1.99
CA MET A 37 -1.31 14.73 -2.94
C MET A 37 -0.02 15.16 -2.23
N ILE A 38 -0.09 16.06 -1.23
CA ILE A 38 1.08 16.45 -0.43
C ILE A 38 1.69 15.22 0.26
N ARG A 39 0.86 14.39 0.90
CA ARG A 39 1.33 13.15 1.54
C ARG A 39 2.01 12.23 0.53
N THR A 40 1.35 11.97 -0.60
CA THR A 40 1.84 11.07 -1.67
C THR A 40 3.17 11.55 -2.24
N VAL A 41 3.30 12.84 -2.54
CA VAL A 41 4.53 13.42 -3.07
C VAL A 41 5.65 13.41 -2.04
N ASN A 42 5.39 13.81 -0.80
CA ASN A 42 6.41 13.79 0.26
C ASN A 42 6.91 12.37 0.52
N GLU A 43 6.00 11.40 0.52
CA GLU A 43 6.35 10.00 0.67
C GLU A 43 7.28 9.54 -0.45
N TYR A 44 7.00 9.89 -1.71
CA TYR A 44 7.90 9.61 -2.83
C TYR A 44 9.25 10.33 -2.72
N LEU A 45 9.27 11.60 -2.31
CA LEU A 45 10.51 12.37 -2.16
C LEU A 45 11.43 11.82 -1.06
N ASN A 46 10.85 11.15 -0.06
CA ASN A 46 11.58 10.47 1.01
C ASN A 46 12.14 9.10 0.59
N ARG A 47 11.84 8.63 -0.63
CA ARG A 47 12.40 7.39 -1.20
C ARG A 47 13.85 7.61 -1.65
N SER A 48 14.80 7.19 -0.82
CA SER A 48 16.23 7.33 -1.08
C SER A 48 16.72 6.47 -2.24
N GLU A 49 16.03 5.36 -2.51
CA GLU A 49 16.33 4.38 -3.55
C GLU A 49 16.07 4.90 -4.97
N VAL A 50 15.30 5.98 -5.12
CA VAL A 50 14.97 6.56 -6.44
C VAL A 50 16.11 7.47 -6.92
N PRO A 51 16.73 7.19 -8.09
CA PRO A 51 17.78 8.02 -8.65
C PRO A 51 17.33 9.47 -8.87
N SER A 52 18.20 10.45 -8.62
CA SER A 52 17.86 11.87 -8.71
C SER A 52 17.28 12.27 -10.07
N LYS A 53 17.84 11.76 -11.17
CA LYS A 53 17.34 12.06 -12.51
C LYS A 53 15.92 11.54 -12.74
N GLU A 54 15.65 10.30 -12.33
CA GLU A 54 14.32 9.72 -12.43
C GLU A 54 13.32 10.50 -11.60
N ARG A 55 13.71 10.89 -10.38
CA ARG A 55 12.92 11.73 -9.50
C ARG A 55 12.57 13.07 -10.14
N ASP A 56 13.53 13.74 -10.75
CA ASP A 56 13.32 15.05 -11.40
C ASP A 56 12.33 14.92 -12.58
N ASP A 57 12.51 13.91 -13.44
CA ASP A 57 11.64 13.65 -14.59
C ASP A 57 10.19 13.35 -14.15
N VAL A 58 10.02 12.51 -13.12
CA VAL A 58 8.72 12.13 -12.56
C VAL A 58 8.06 13.33 -11.86
N MET A 59 8.83 14.11 -11.10
CA MET A 59 8.31 15.28 -10.40
C MET A 59 7.88 16.38 -11.35
N ALA A 60 8.51 16.54 -12.51
CA ALA A 60 8.05 17.46 -13.55
C ALA A 60 6.66 17.06 -14.07
N TYR A 61 6.44 15.77 -14.34
CA TYR A 61 5.14 15.23 -14.74
C TYR A 61 4.07 15.43 -13.66
N VAL A 62 4.40 15.09 -12.40
CA VAL A 62 3.47 15.25 -11.27
C VAL A 62 3.15 16.71 -11.01
N ALA A 63 4.12 17.61 -11.12
CA ALA A 63 3.92 19.05 -10.93
C ALA A 63 2.93 19.62 -11.97
N ASP A 64 3.08 19.29 -13.26
CA ASP A 64 2.15 19.75 -14.32
C ASP A 64 0.70 19.39 -13.98
N MET A 65 0.45 18.10 -13.73
CA MET A 65 -0.88 17.61 -13.37
C MET A 65 -1.40 18.28 -12.10
N TRP A 66 -0.56 18.34 -11.06
CA TRP A 66 -0.99 18.80 -9.75
C TRP A 66 -1.30 20.30 -9.74
N ILE A 67 -0.51 21.12 -10.43
CA ILE A 67 -0.73 22.56 -10.55
C ILE A 67 -2.06 22.83 -11.27
N ARG A 68 -2.36 22.09 -12.34
CA ARG A 68 -3.67 22.17 -13.04
C ARG A 68 -4.82 21.69 -12.15
N LEU A 69 -4.63 20.63 -11.36
CA LEU A 69 -5.60 20.19 -10.36
C LEU A 69 -5.79 21.22 -9.23
N ILE A 70 -4.80 22.03 -8.87
CA ILE A 70 -4.90 23.08 -7.84
C ILE A 70 -5.62 24.32 -8.36
N ALA A 71 -5.58 24.59 -9.66
CA ALA A 71 -6.05 25.85 -10.25
C ALA A 71 -7.47 26.28 -9.83
N PRO A 72 -8.48 25.39 -9.76
CA PRO A 72 -9.82 25.76 -9.29
C PRO A 72 -9.88 26.17 -7.81
N LEU A 73 -8.93 25.74 -6.98
CA LEU A 73 -8.86 26.04 -5.55
C LEU A 73 -8.03 27.29 -5.26
N ALA A 74 -6.87 27.41 -5.91
CA ALA A 74 -5.89 28.47 -5.66
C ALA A 74 -5.34 29.03 -6.98
N PRO A 75 -6.16 29.73 -7.78
CA PRO A 75 -5.82 30.10 -9.16
C PRO A 75 -4.58 31.00 -9.25
N HIS A 76 -4.43 31.97 -8.34
CA HIS A 76 -3.26 32.85 -8.35
C HIS A 76 -1.95 32.11 -8.05
N ALA A 77 -1.98 31.15 -7.11
CA ALA A 77 -0.80 30.35 -6.82
C ALA A 77 -0.48 29.39 -7.98
N ALA A 78 -1.52 28.83 -8.60
CA ALA A 78 -1.38 27.97 -9.76
C ALA A 78 -0.76 28.71 -10.96
N GLU A 79 -1.18 29.94 -11.26
CA GLU A 79 -0.57 30.77 -12.32
C GLU A 79 0.92 31.02 -12.08
N GLU A 80 1.30 31.43 -10.87
CA GLU A 80 2.72 31.66 -10.53
C GLU A 80 3.57 30.39 -10.63
N MET A 81 2.99 29.22 -10.33
CA MET A 81 3.68 27.93 -10.49
C MET A 81 3.75 27.50 -11.96
N TRP A 82 2.70 27.76 -12.75
CA TRP A 82 2.62 27.49 -14.19
C TRP A 82 3.66 28.29 -14.96
N GLU A 83 3.79 29.59 -14.69
CA GLU A 83 4.83 30.45 -15.27
C GLU A 83 6.24 29.96 -14.90
N LYS A 84 6.46 29.56 -13.64
CA LYS A 84 7.75 29.00 -13.19
C LYS A 84 8.12 27.68 -13.87
N MET A 85 7.13 26.91 -14.32
CA MET A 85 7.36 25.70 -15.12
C MET A 85 7.71 26.02 -16.58
N GLY A 86 7.68 27.30 -16.97
CA GLY A 86 8.07 27.76 -18.31
C GLY A 86 6.91 27.84 -19.30
N HIS A 87 5.66 27.86 -18.82
CA HIS A 87 4.51 28.08 -19.67
C HIS A 87 4.26 29.58 -19.87
N ASP A 88 3.95 29.96 -21.12
CA ASP A 88 3.69 31.35 -21.52
C ASP A 88 2.18 31.69 -21.58
N ASP A 89 1.31 30.69 -21.40
CA ASP A 89 -0.14 30.83 -21.40
C ASP A 89 -0.72 30.83 -19.98
N TYR A 90 -2.02 31.13 -19.86
CA TYR A 90 -2.72 31.16 -18.58
C TYR A 90 -3.23 29.77 -18.21
N ILE A 91 -2.96 29.33 -16.98
CA ILE A 91 -3.47 28.03 -16.51
C ILE A 91 -5.00 27.99 -16.48
N SER A 92 -5.65 29.14 -16.32
CA SER A 92 -7.12 29.26 -16.39
C SER A 92 -7.71 28.88 -17.76
N LEU A 93 -6.88 28.84 -18.81
CA LEU A 93 -7.25 28.41 -20.16
C LEU A 93 -6.71 27.01 -20.49
N ALA A 94 -5.88 26.41 -19.63
CA ALA A 94 -5.34 25.08 -19.83
C ALA A 94 -6.44 24.02 -19.74
N SER A 95 -6.29 22.93 -20.49
CA SER A 95 -7.20 21.79 -20.40
C SER A 95 -7.18 21.19 -18.99
N TRP A 96 -8.24 20.47 -18.62
CA TRP A 96 -8.24 19.65 -17.41
C TRP A 96 -7.18 18.53 -17.52
N PRO A 97 -6.43 18.21 -16.45
CA PRO A 97 -5.47 17.12 -16.47
C PRO A 97 -6.20 15.77 -16.57
N GLU A 98 -6.09 15.14 -17.73
CA GLU A 98 -6.62 13.80 -17.98
C GLU A 98 -5.65 12.75 -17.46
N ALA A 99 -6.20 11.68 -16.87
CA ALA A 99 -5.41 10.55 -16.43
C ALA A 99 -4.92 9.74 -17.64
N ASP A 100 -3.66 9.31 -17.59
CA ASP A 100 -3.12 8.30 -18.48
C ASP A 100 -3.37 6.91 -17.88
N ASP A 101 -4.35 6.20 -18.44
CA ASP A 101 -4.71 4.84 -18.02
C ASP A 101 -3.54 3.86 -18.09
N GLN A 102 -2.51 4.12 -18.91
CA GLN A 102 -1.32 3.25 -19.00
C GLN A 102 -0.37 3.42 -17.81
N LEU A 103 -0.50 4.53 -17.08
CA LEU A 103 0.30 4.81 -15.89
C LEU A 103 -0.43 4.41 -14.60
N ILE A 104 -1.70 4.01 -14.69
CA ILE A 104 -2.45 3.43 -13.58
C ILE A 104 -2.05 1.96 -13.42
N ASP A 105 -1.40 1.66 -12.30
CA ASP A 105 -0.89 0.34 -11.93
C ASP A 105 -1.46 -0.03 -10.55
N PRO A 106 -2.64 -0.68 -10.51
CA PRO A 106 -3.28 -1.10 -9.26
C PRO A 106 -2.41 -2.04 -8.43
N THR A 107 -1.58 -2.86 -9.08
CA THR A 107 -0.65 -3.77 -8.40
C THR A 107 0.43 -3.00 -7.66
N ALA A 108 0.98 -1.93 -8.26
CA ALA A 108 1.91 -1.04 -7.57
C ALA A 108 1.26 -0.28 -6.40
N GLU A 109 -0.01 0.12 -6.54
CA GLU A 109 -0.78 0.72 -5.44
C GLU A 109 -0.99 -0.25 -4.28
N GLN A 110 -1.37 -1.49 -4.59
CA GLN A 110 -1.61 -2.53 -3.60
C GLN A 110 -0.32 -2.94 -2.86
N ALA A 111 0.78 -3.14 -3.60
CA ALA A 111 2.09 -3.45 -3.01
C ALA A 111 2.52 -2.37 -2.01
N HIS A 112 2.33 -1.10 -2.36
CA HIS A 112 2.61 0.02 -1.48
C HIS A 112 1.74 0.01 -0.22
N GLU A 113 0.45 -0.26 -0.36
CA GLU A 113 -0.48 -0.30 0.77
C GLU A 113 -0.16 -1.43 1.74
N ILE A 114 0.28 -2.60 1.24
CA ILE A 114 0.76 -3.71 2.08
C ILE A 114 1.97 -3.28 2.91
N VAL A 115 2.96 -2.63 2.28
CA VAL A 115 4.16 -2.13 2.97
C VAL A 115 3.80 -1.06 4.02
N GLN A 116 2.96 -0.09 3.66
CA GLN A 116 2.56 0.98 4.61
C GLN A 116 1.83 0.42 5.82
N ARG A 117 0.93 -0.55 5.64
CA ARG A 117 0.25 -1.22 6.77
C ARG A 117 1.24 -1.91 7.70
N ALA A 118 2.27 -2.56 7.13
CA ALA A 118 3.30 -3.20 7.94
C ALA A 118 4.13 -2.17 8.73
N ILE A 119 4.47 -1.02 8.13
CA ILE A 119 5.16 0.08 8.82
C ILE A 119 4.29 0.61 9.97
N ASP A 120 3.02 0.91 9.70
CA ASP A 120 2.06 1.39 10.70
C ASP A 120 1.95 0.40 11.88
N ASP A 121 1.83 -0.90 11.58
CA ASP A 121 1.77 -1.96 12.59
C ASP A 121 3.06 -2.01 13.45
N VAL A 122 4.24 -1.85 12.84
CA VAL A 122 5.51 -1.79 13.58
C VAL A 122 5.57 -0.56 14.47
N GLU A 123 5.20 0.62 13.97
CA GLU A 123 5.16 1.84 14.76
C GLU A 123 4.21 1.72 15.96
N GLU A 124 3.04 1.10 15.78
CA GLU A 124 2.11 0.82 16.87
C GLU A 124 2.74 -0.07 17.94
N ILE A 125 3.48 -1.12 17.52
CA ILE A 125 4.19 -1.99 18.44
C ILE A 125 5.29 -1.21 19.19
N GLN A 126 6.09 -0.38 18.50
CA GLN A 126 7.10 0.46 19.14
C GLN A 126 6.48 1.40 20.20
N LYS A 127 5.32 2.02 19.89
CA LYS A 127 4.58 2.90 20.83
C LYS A 127 4.12 2.14 22.09
N LEU A 128 3.87 0.83 21.99
CA LEU A 128 3.48 -0.02 23.12
C LEU A 128 4.67 -0.48 23.96
N LEU A 129 5.86 -0.60 23.36
CA LEU A 129 7.06 -1.15 24.01
C LEU A 129 7.77 -0.19 24.97
N LYS A 130 7.49 1.13 24.92
CA LYS A 130 7.85 2.25 25.83
C LYS A 130 9.24 2.27 26.53
N ASP A 131 9.65 1.19 27.16
CA ASP A 131 10.90 0.99 27.91
C ASP A 131 11.94 0.14 27.13
N GLU A 132 11.54 -0.54 26.05
CA GLU A 132 12.43 -1.29 25.16
C GLU A 132 12.64 -0.53 23.84
N THR A 133 13.89 -0.33 23.44
CA THR A 133 14.27 0.21 22.13
C THR A 133 14.75 -0.94 21.26
N PRO A 134 13.85 -1.55 20.47
CA PRO A 134 14.29 -2.57 19.53
C PRO A 134 15.29 -1.95 18.56
N GLU A 135 16.27 -2.73 18.15
CA GLU A 135 17.23 -2.38 17.10
C GLU A 135 16.83 -3.02 15.77
N GLN A 136 16.08 -4.13 15.82
CA GLN A 136 15.75 -4.94 14.66
C GLN A 136 14.26 -5.31 14.61
N VAL A 137 13.75 -5.49 13.39
CA VAL A 137 12.41 -6.02 13.14
C VAL A 137 12.45 -7.15 12.13
N HIS A 138 11.95 -8.30 12.55
CA HIS A 138 11.78 -9.49 11.70
C HIS A 138 10.34 -9.55 11.21
N LEU A 139 10.17 -9.46 9.89
CA LEU A 139 8.91 -9.66 9.20
C LEU A 139 8.84 -11.08 8.64
N TYR A 140 7.73 -11.76 8.91
CA TYR A 140 7.47 -13.10 8.39
C TYR A 140 6.31 -13.04 7.39
N VAL A 141 6.59 -13.35 6.14
CA VAL A 141 5.60 -13.40 5.05
C VAL A 141 4.84 -14.72 5.09
N SER A 142 3.53 -14.67 4.85
CA SER A 142 2.68 -15.87 4.96
C SER A 142 3.08 -16.98 3.98
N PRO A 143 2.94 -18.27 4.32
CA PRO A 143 3.11 -19.36 3.37
C PRO A 143 1.99 -19.37 2.31
N GLN A 144 2.32 -19.89 1.12
CA GLN A 144 1.42 -19.91 -0.06
C GLN A 144 0.03 -20.48 0.22
N TRP A 145 -0.10 -21.57 1.00
CA TRP A 145 -1.40 -22.18 1.27
C TRP A 145 -2.41 -21.24 1.94
N LYS A 146 -1.95 -20.20 2.67
CA LYS A 146 -2.85 -19.20 3.27
C LYS A 146 -3.37 -18.21 2.22
N PHE A 147 -2.60 -17.92 1.18
CA PHE A 147 -3.08 -17.17 0.01
C PHE A 147 -4.15 -17.97 -0.70
N ASP A 148 -3.85 -19.23 -1.03
CA ASP A 148 -4.81 -20.13 -1.70
C ASP A 148 -6.12 -20.28 -0.90
N ALA A 149 -6.03 -20.22 0.44
CA ALA A 149 -7.21 -20.25 1.31
C ALA A 149 -8.04 -18.96 1.25
N LEU A 150 -7.42 -17.79 1.11
CA LEU A 150 -8.14 -16.52 0.92
C LEU A 150 -8.75 -16.46 -0.48
N ASP A 151 -7.99 -16.77 -1.52
CA ASP A 151 -8.44 -16.84 -2.91
C ASP A 151 -9.68 -17.74 -3.01
N SER A 152 -9.58 -18.93 -2.42
CA SER A 152 -10.68 -19.89 -2.41
C SER A 152 -11.95 -19.37 -1.72
N VAL A 153 -11.82 -18.46 -0.74
CA VAL A 153 -12.97 -17.86 -0.04
C VAL A 153 -13.57 -16.72 -0.85
N GLU A 154 -12.73 -15.91 -1.49
CA GLU A 154 -13.17 -14.84 -2.40
C GLU A 154 -13.90 -15.41 -3.62
N GLU A 155 -13.34 -16.44 -4.28
CA GLU A 155 -13.94 -17.09 -5.44
C GLU A 155 -15.30 -17.73 -5.13
N ALA A 156 -15.46 -18.22 -3.90
CA ALA A 156 -16.68 -18.90 -3.48
C ALA A 156 -17.82 -17.94 -3.08
N ASP A 157 -17.53 -16.63 -2.95
CA ASP A 157 -18.46 -15.56 -2.56
C ASP A 157 -19.39 -15.98 -1.40
N LEU A 158 -18.78 -16.53 -0.36
CA LEU A 158 -19.53 -17.12 0.75
C LEU A 158 -19.99 -16.04 1.75
N PRO A 159 -21.17 -16.20 2.36
CA PRO A 159 -21.54 -15.37 3.51
C PRO A 159 -20.47 -15.47 4.61
N ILE A 160 -20.12 -14.32 5.19
CA ILE A 160 -19.11 -14.17 6.24
C ILE A 160 -19.62 -14.79 7.56
N VAL A 161 -19.60 -16.12 7.61
CA VAL A 161 -20.11 -16.95 8.71
C VAL A 161 -19.14 -18.10 8.94
N THR A 162 -18.69 -18.26 10.19
CA THR A 162 -17.66 -19.24 10.59
C THR A 162 -17.91 -20.63 10.01
N GLY A 163 -19.13 -21.16 10.18
CA GLY A 163 -19.45 -22.53 9.75
C GLY A 163 -19.41 -22.73 8.23
N LYS A 164 -19.68 -21.68 7.44
CA LYS A 164 -19.67 -21.76 5.97
C LYS A 164 -18.24 -21.72 5.43
N ILE A 165 -17.45 -20.75 5.88
CA ILE A 165 -16.04 -20.60 5.47
C ILE A 165 -15.24 -21.83 5.94
N MET A 166 -15.41 -22.26 7.19
CA MET A 166 -14.73 -23.45 7.71
C MET A 166 -15.15 -24.72 6.96
N GLY A 167 -16.45 -24.86 6.65
CA GLY A 167 -16.95 -26.00 5.89
C GLY A 167 -16.37 -26.07 4.48
N HIS A 168 -16.23 -24.92 3.82
CA HIS A 168 -15.62 -24.80 2.51
C HIS A 168 -14.14 -25.15 2.53
N LEU A 169 -13.35 -24.50 3.40
CA LEU A 169 -11.90 -24.75 3.49
C LEU A 169 -11.61 -26.21 3.89
N MET A 170 -12.31 -26.76 4.88
CA MET A 170 -12.09 -28.15 5.32
C MET A 170 -12.55 -29.21 4.30
N SER A 171 -13.34 -28.83 3.29
CA SER A 171 -13.72 -29.73 2.20
C SER A 171 -12.59 -29.97 1.21
N GLN A 172 -11.59 -29.10 1.18
CA GLN A 172 -10.45 -29.18 0.27
C GLN A 172 -9.28 -29.89 0.93
N GLU A 173 -8.68 -30.88 0.25
CA GLU A 173 -7.61 -31.71 0.83
C GLU A 173 -6.41 -30.89 1.29
N GLN A 174 -6.04 -29.85 0.54
CA GLN A 174 -4.90 -28.96 0.81
C GLN A 174 -4.95 -28.24 2.16
N PHE A 175 -6.14 -28.00 2.74
CA PHE A 175 -6.27 -27.25 4.01
C PHE A 175 -6.53 -28.15 5.22
N ARG A 176 -6.77 -29.44 5.03
CA ARG A 176 -7.13 -30.37 6.12
C ARG A 176 -6.00 -30.57 7.11
N ASP A 177 -4.77 -30.57 6.60
CA ASP A 177 -3.55 -30.73 7.40
C ASP A 177 -3.26 -29.49 8.26
N HIS A 178 -3.90 -28.35 7.96
CA HIS A 178 -3.74 -27.07 8.65
C HIS A 178 -4.94 -26.66 9.52
N GLY A 179 -5.85 -27.57 9.88
CA GLY A 179 -7.15 -27.23 10.48
C GLY A 179 -7.12 -26.29 11.71
N GLY A 180 -6.06 -26.36 12.54
CA GLY A 180 -5.88 -25.44 13.67
C GLY A 180 -5.53 -24.01 13.28
N ASP A 181 -4.78 -23.83 12.20
CA ASP A 181 -4.39 -22.52 11.67
C ASP A 181 -5.46 -21.96 10.72
N VAL A 182 -6.18 -22.82 9.99
CA VAL A 182 -7.38 -22.43 9.21
C VAL A 182 -8.38 -21.68 10.10
N LYS A 183 -8.61 -22.16 11.32
CA LYS A 183 -9.51 -21.47 12.25
C LYS A 183 -9.08 -20.02 12.52
N LYS A 184 -7.77 -19.74 12.65
CA LYS A 184 -7.27 -18.38 12.90
C LYS A 184 -7.50 -17.47 11.69
N VAL A 185 -7.33 -18.00 10.48
CA VAL A 185 -7.64 -17.30 9.23
C VAL A 185 -9.12 -16.94 9.20
N VAL A 186 -10.01 -17.90 9.48
CA VAL A 186 -11.46 -17.68 9.53
C VAL A 186 -11.85 -16.66 10.60
N ASP A 187 -11.29 -16.78 11.82
CA ASP A 187 -11.55 -15.83 12.91
C ASP A 187 -11.13 -14.41 12.53
N ARG A 188 -10.04 -14.26 11.75
CA ARG A 188 -9.60 -12.96 11.25
C ARG A 188 -10.54 -12.42 10.16
N ILE A 189 -10.94 -13.22 9.17
CA ILE A 189 -11.90 -12.81 8.12
C ILE A 189 -13.20 -12.27 8.75
N LEU A 190 -13.68 -12.93 9.80
CA LEU A 190 -14.87 -12.49 10.53
C LEU A 190 -14.67 -11.15 11.25
N LYS A 191 -13.49 -10.93 11.83
CA LYS A 191 -13.15 -9.68 12.53
C LYS A 191 -13.05 -8.50 11.57
N GLU A 192 -12.48 -8.71 10.39
CA GLU A 192 -12.33 -7.69 9.35
C GLU A 192 -13.60 -7.53 8.50
N ASN A 193 -14.62 -8.36 8.76
CA ASN A 193 -15.88 -8.40 8.02
C ASN A 193 -15.68 -8.58 6.50
N GLY A 194 -14.73 -9.45 6.13
CA GLY A 194 -14.38 -9.72 4.75
C GLY A 194 -12.93 -10.17 4.61
N VAL A 195 -12.58 -10.54 3.38
CA VAL A 195 -11.18 -10.66 2.97
C VAL A 195 -10.64 -9.24 2.76
N TRP A 196 -9.44 -8.98 3.26
CA TRP A 196 -8.74 -7.69 3.13
C TRP A 196 -7.83 -7.72 1.90
N ASP A 197 -7.19 -6.62 1.52
CA ASP A 197 -6.26 -6.66 0.37
C ASP A 197 -4.94 -7.35 0.72
N TYR A 198 -4.49 -8.25 -0.15
CA TYR A 198 -3.22 -8.99 -0.10
C TYR A 198 -2.65 -9.12 -1.51
N SER A 199 -1.37 -9.45 -1.66
CA SER A 199 -0.75 -9.67 -2.98
C SER A 199 -1.17 -11.03 -3.57
N ASP A 200 -0.94 -11.23 -4.86
CA ASP A 200 -1.39 -12.41 -5.60
C ASP A 200 -0.75 -13.72 -5.09
N SER A 201 0.42 -13.66 -4.45
CA SER A 201 1.12 -14.85 -3.95
C SER A 201 2.11 -14.52 -2.83
N ALA A 202 2.56 -15.58 -2.13
CA ALA A 202 3.61 -15.46 -1.12
C ALA A 202 4.95 -15.01 -1.72
N GLU A 203 5.29 -15.49 -2.92
CA GLU A 203 6.52 -15.10 -3.63
C GLU A 203 6.51 -13.61 -3.97
N GLN A 204 5.38 -13.10 -4.47
CA GLN A 204 5.21 -11.70 -4.78
C GLN A 204 5.23 -10.84 -3.50
N GLU A 205 4.57 -11.27 -2.42
CA GLU A 205 4.59 -10.55 -1.15
C GLU A 205 6.01 -10.44 -0.58
N LEU A 206 6.76 -11.54 -0.66
CA LEU A 206 8.16 -11.60 -0.23
C LEU A 206 9.04 -10.68 -1.07
N ALA A 207 8.84 -10.64 -2.39
CA ALA A 207 9.52 -9.69 -3.25
C ALA A 207 9.16 -8.23 -2.92
N ILE A 208 7.89 -7.94 -2.62
CA ILE A 208 7.43 -6.59 -2.23
C ILE A 208 8.14 -6.12 -0.96
N PHE A 209 8.22 -6.97 0.07
CA PHE A 209 8.89 -6.61 1.33
C PHE A 209 10.41 -6.51 1.17
N ASN A 210 11.05 -7.39 0.40
CA ASN A 210 12.48 -7.31 0.12
C ASN A 210 12.84 -6.02 -0.66
N ASP A 211 12.07 -5.69 -1.69
CA ASP A 211 12.27 -4.45 -2.45
C ASP A 211 12.06 -3.19 -1.60
N ALA A 212 11.30 -3.31 -0.50
CA ALA A 212 10.99 -2.22 0.42
C ALA A 212 11.86 -2.20 1.70
N GLU A 213 12.80 -3.13 1.87
CA GLU A 213 13.58 -3.31 3.10
C GLU A 213 14.34 -2.03 3.49
N ASP A 214 15.05 -1.42 2.54
CA ASP A 214 15.79 -0.17 2.74
C ASP A 214 14.87 0.99 3.16
N TYR A 215 13.70 1.08 2.51
CA TYR A 215 12.71 2.11 2.81
C TYR A 215 12.09 1.92 4.19
N MET A 216 11.69 0.69 4.53
CA MET A 216 11.13 0.37 5.84
C MET A 216 12.14 0.65 6.94
N SER A 217 13.41 0.29 6.72
CA SER A 217 14.48 0.53 7.68
C SER A 217 14.69 2.02 7.94
N ALA A 218 14.71 2.84 6.88
CA ALA A 218 14.81 4.28 7.00
C ALA A 218 13.58 4.94 7.64
N ALA A 219 12.39 4.40 7.41
CA ALA A 219 11.14 4.92 7.97
C ALA A 219 11.01 4.61 9.47
N LEU A 220 11.45 3.42 9.89
CA LEU A 220 11.28 2.91 11.25
C LEU A 220 12.49 3.20 12.17
N ASP A 221 13.62 3.59 11.59
CA ASP A 221 14.92 3.70 12.29
C ASP A 221 15.32 2.36 12.95
N LEU A 222 15.07 1.25 12.24
CA LEU A 222 15.33 -0.14 12.66
C LEU A 222 15.96 -0.93 11.52
N ASP A 223 16.76 -1.94 11.83
CA ASP A 223 17.19 -2.93 10.84
C ASP A 223 16.03 -3.89 10.51
N VAL A 224 15.55 -3.85 9.27
CA VAL A 224 14.45 -4.70 8.81
C VAL A 224 14.99 -5.99 8.23
N HIS A 225 14.43 -7.13 8.62
CA HIS A 225 14.77 -8.44 8.07
C HIS A 225 13.50 -9.18 7.64
N VAL A 226 13.44 -9.60 6.39
CA VAL A 226 12.29 -10.30 5.80
C VAL A 226 12.56 -11.80 5.73
N HIS A 227 11.61 -12.61 6.19
CA HIS A 227 11.71 -14.06 6.27
C HIS A 227 10.48 -14.72 5.63
N ASP A 228 10.69 -15.87 4.98
CA ASP A 228 9.60 -16.76 4.58
C ASP A 228 9.09 -17.51 5.81
N ALA A 229 7.79 -17.41 6.14
CA ALA A 229 7.23 -18.13 7.28
C ALA A 229 7.12 -19.65 7.07
N ALA A 230 7.24 -20.15 5.82
CA ALA A 230 7.27 -21.58 5.54
C ALA A 230 8.59 -22.23 6.01
N ASP A 231 9.71 -21.50 5.89
CA ASP A 231 11.05 -21.93 6.31
C ASP A 231 11.86 -20.74 6.85
N PRO A 232 11.54 -20.24 8.06
CA PRO A 232 12.18 -19.04 8.60
C PRO A 232 13.62 -19.35 9.04
N GLU A 233 14.58 -18.58 8.53
CA GLU A 233 15.98 -18.70 8.94
C GLU A 233 16.18 -18.32 10.42
N TYR A 234 15.36 -17.41 10.94
CA TYR A 234 15.41 -16.94 12.32
C TYR A 234 14.00 -16.70 12.87
N ASP A 235 13.54 -17.56 13.80
CA ASP A 235 12.26 -17.37 14.52
C ASP A 235 12.36 -17.83 16.00
N PRO A 236 13.01 -17.04 16.88
CA PRO A 236 13.22 -17.43 18.27
C PRO A 236 11.92 -17.51 19.10
N LYS A 237 10.83 -16.87 18.65
CA LYS A 237 9.55 -16.79 19.38
C LYS A 237 8.43 -17.61 18.74
N GLY A 238 8.68 -18.29 17.62
CA GLY A 238 7.65 -19.05 16.89
C GLY A 238 6.54 -18.15 16.34
N LYS A 239 6.89 -16.93 15.90
CA LYS A 239 6.00 -15.89 15.41
C LYS A 239 5.55 -16.14 13.96
N ALA A 240 6.35 -16.81 13.14
CA ALA A 240 6.08 -17.06 11.72
C ALA A 240 4.68 -17.67 11.46
N LYS A 241 4.22 -18.59 12.32
CA LYS A 241 2.89 -19.21 12.21
C LYS A 241 1.71 -18.24 12.23
N PHE A 242 1.88 -17.04 12.79
CA PHE A 242 0.84 -16.02 12.88
C PHE A 242 0.79 -15.09 11.67
N ALA A 243 1.72 -15.20 10.71
CA ALA A 243 1.70 -14.44 9.48
C ALA A 243 0.43 -14.72 8.68
N LEU A 244 -0.16 -13.72 8.06
CA LEU A 244 -1.31 -13.83 7.17
C LEU A 244 -1.00 -13.08 5.87
N PRO A 245 -1.62 -13.44 4.73
CA PRO A 245 -1.44 -12.70 3.48
C PRO A 245 -1.77 -11.21 3.68
N GLY A 246 -0.94 -10.32 3.13
CA GLY A 246 -1.02 -8.86 3.27
C GLY A 246 -0.80 -8.33 4.70
N ARG A 247 -0.49 -9.22 5.66
CA ARG A 247 -0.34 -8.91 7.09
C ARG A 247 0.77 -9.79 7.67
N PRO A 248 2.05 -9.44 7.41
CA PRO A 248 3.18 -10.21 7.88
C PRO A 248 3.18 -10.31 9.42
N SER A 249 3.74 -11.38 9.96
CA SER A 249 3.97 -11.44 11.40
C SER A 249 5.18 -10.59 11.76
N LEU A 250 5.13 -9.89 12.88
CA LEU A 250 6.18 -8.98 13.33
C LEU A 250 6.80 -9.46 14.64
N TYR A 251 8.13 -9.43 14.69
CA TYR A 251 8.92 -9.64 15.88
C TYR A 251 9.99 -8.56 15.97
N LEU A 252 9.92 -7.72 17.00
CA LEU A 252 10.88 -6.67 17.27
C LEU A 252 11.82 -7.16 18.37
N GLU A 253 13.12 -6.91 18.23
CA GLU A 253 14.14 -7.22 19.22
C GLU A 253 15.20 -6.13 19.38
#